data_AF-A0A1N7R3T0-F1
#
_entry.id   AF-A0A1N7R3T0-F1
#
_cell.length_a   1.000
_cell.length_b   1.000
_cell.length_c   1.000
_cell.angle_alpha   90.00
_cell.angle_beta   90.00
_cell.angle_gamma   90.00
#
_symmetry.space_group_name_H-M   'P 1'
#
loop_
_entity.id
_entity.type
_entity.pdbx_description
1 polymer ?
#
loop_
_entity_poly.entity_id
_entity_poly.type
_entity_poly.pdbx_seq_one_letter_code
_entity_poly.pdbx_strand_id
1 'polypeptide(L)'
;MLFILFLWIALAIVVGVMAKGRGRNGFGWTVLAVLISPPVAGVFLMSIANRSPHASQPIPASHIDCPLCGGRILREARVCRHCGGDVTQALSQADPPVVREGYWFDDLNPSVELKRTAGRVTRAQAQPPWLVVDQALDSIVIGSRWPGQLWRVRVVKLGDMSGLVADPGYWRAVTVELLDELPLSVLFGPQGEAVLDIIQKIDTLTRAQAQALADNVPHDAWMAYSRAWMRWSRQNEAGEPGAGDADEWRGVLAASRRGDKARSPIHSGFLLIHSQLRQRAARVEGDGAFILVEEDGETEQTLNPLWQGACDALLFAAMARAAPQYVSEDDALTLVQAWNRVFDAAPPRA
;
A
#
# COMPACT_ATOMS: atom_id res chain seq x y z
N MET A 1 57.29 7.48 19.83
CA MET A 1 55.98 6.94 20.24
C MET A 1 54.90 8.01 20.37
N LEU A 2 55.14 9.13 21.08
CA LEU A 2 54.16 10.22 21.23
C LEU A 2 53.63 10.79 19.89
N PHE A 3 54.52 11.00 18.91
CA PHE A 3 54.16 11.48 17.56
C PHE A 3 53.20 10.53 16.81
N ILE A 4 53.43 9.22 16.94
CA ILE A 4 52.61 8.19 16.29
C ILE A 4 51.20 8.18 16.89
N LEU A 5 51.10 8.31 18.22
CA LEU A 5 49.81 8.40 18.92
C LEU A 5 49.03 9.66 18.52
N PHE A 6 49.71 10.80 18.38
CA PHE A 6 49.08 12.05 17.95
C PHE A 6 48.55 11.95 16.52
N LEU A 7 49.36 11.42 15.59
CA LEU A 7 48.94 11.18 14.20
C LEU A 7 47.77 10.19 14.12
N TRP A 8 47.79 9.14 14.94
CA TRP A 8 46.73 8.14 15.01
C TRP A 8 45.39 8.73 15.42
N ILE A 9 45.39 9.55 16.48
CA ILE A 9 44.18 10.23 16.97
C ILE A 9 43.69 11.25 15.94
N ALA A 10 44.59 12.01 15.31
CA ALA A 10 44.22 12.96 14.27
C ALA A 10 43.52 12.28 13.08
N LEU A 11 44.04 11.13 12.61
CA LEU A 11 43.41 10.36 11.55
C LEU A 11 42.05 9.78 11.95
N ALA A 12 41.89 9.33 13.20
CA ALA A 12 40.60 8.85 13.71
C ALA A 12 39.54 9.97 13.79
N ILE A 13 39.95 11.19 14.12
CA ILE A 13 39.06 12.37 14.11
C ILE A 13 38.61 12.68 12.67
N VAL A 14 39.53 12.62 11.69
CA VAL A 14 39.20 12.83 10.26
C VAL A 14 38.13 11.83 9.79
N VAL A 15 38.26 10.55 10.14
CA VAL A 15 37.24 9.53 9.82
C VAL A 15 35.89 9.86 10.45
N GLY A 16 35.86 10.36 11.69
CA GLY A 16 34.63 10.79 12.35
C GLY A 16 33.97 11.99 11.68
N VAL A 17 34.75 12.98 11.26
CA VAL A 17 34.25 14.15 10.51
C VAL A 17 33.68 13.71 9.15
N MET A 18 34.37 12.82 8.44
CA MET A 18 33.87 12.24 7.18
C MET A 18 32.58 11.45 7.38
N ALA A 19 32.45 10.69 8.48
CA ALA A 19 31.25 9.95 8.80
C ALA A 19 30.06 10.87 9.10
N LYS A 20 30.29 11.97 9.82
CA LYS A 20 29.28 13.02 10.07
C LYS A 20 28.78 13.63 8.77
N GLY A 21 29.68 13.93 7.83
CA GLY A 21 29.33 14.43 6.50
C GLY A 21 28.51 13.43 5.65
N ARG A 22 28.62 12.13 5.93
CA ARG A 22 27.83 11.05 5.28
C ARG A 22 26.56 10.67 6.04
N GLY A 23 26.09 11.52 6.97
CA GLY A 23 24.85 11.31 7.72
C GLY A 23 24.93 10.21 8.78
N ARG A 24 26.12 9.97 9.35
CA ARG A 24 26.34 9.00 10.44
C ARG A 24 26.80 9.69 11.72
N ASN A 25 26.77 8.96 12.84
CA ASN A 25 27.28 9.46 14.12
C ASN A 25 28.82 9.56 14.08
N GLY A 26 29.35 10.78 13.91
CA GLY A 26 30.79 11.03 13.81
C GLY A 26 31.58 10.58 15.05
N PHE A 27 31.01 10.70 16.25
CA PHE A 27 31.68 10.27 17.48
C PHE A 27 31.86 8.75 17.52
N GLY A 28 30.82 7.99 17.16
CA GLY A 28 30.91 6.52 17.07
C GLY A 28 31.96 6.05 16.07
N TRP A 29 32.11 6.76 14.94
CA TRP A 29 33.12 6.44 13.93
C TRP A 29 34.54 6.82 14.34
N THR A 30 34.74 7.90 15.11
CA THR A 30 36.05 8.19 15.70
C THR A 30 36.47 7.10 16.68
N VAL A 31 35.57 6.65 17.56
CA VAL A 31 35.86 5.55 18.51
C VAL A 31 36.19 4.26 17.76
N LEU A 32 35.40 3.92 16.72
CA LEU A 32 35.66 2.74 15.88
C LEU A 32 37.01 2.80 15.16
N ALA A 33 37.38 3.98 14.65
CA ALA A 33 38.67 4.21 14.00
C ALA A 33 39.85 4.08 14.97
N VAL A 34 39.68 4.48 16.24
CA VAL A 34 40.69 4.27 17.29
C VAL A 34 40.88 2.78 17.61
N LEU A 35 39.78 2.01 17.65
CA LEU A 35 39.79 0.59 18.04
C LEU A 35 40.33 -0.36 16.96
N ILE A 36 39.95 -0.15 15.70
CA ILE A 36 40.32 -1.06 14.59
C ILE A 36 41.59 -0.57 13.91
N SER A 37 41.48 0.56 13.23
CA SER A 37 42.57 1.40 12.73
C SER A 37 41.95 2.48 11.82
N PRO A 38 42.49 3.72 11.79
CA PRO A 38 41.93 4.78 10.96
C PRO A 38 41.85 4.46 9.46
N PRO A 39 42.87 3.83 8.82
CA PRO A 39 42.79 3.48 7.40
C PRO A 39 41.70 2.46 7.08
N VAL A 40 41.57 1.40 7.89
CA VAL A 40 40.56 0.35 7.69
C VAL A 40 39.15 0.89 7.91
N ALA A 41 38.95 1.68 8.97
CA ALA A 41 37.68 2.36 9.23
C ALA A 41 37.32 3.35 8.11
N GLY A 42 38.29 4.07 7.56
CA GLY A 42 38.09 4.98 6.43
C GLY A 42 37.66 4.27 5.15
N VAL A 43 38.31 3.16 4.78
CA VAL A 43 37.93 2.34 3.62
C VAL A 43 36.54 1.73 3.83
N PHE A 44 36.25 1.23 5.03
CA PHE A 44 34.93 0.69 5.37
C PHE A 44 33.83 1.76 5.27
N LEU A 45 34.10 2.97 5.74
CA LEU A 45 33.19 4.13 5.61
C LEU A 45 32.92 4.49 4.14
N MET A 46 33.89 4.31 3.24
CA MET A 46 33.73 4.57 1.81
C MET A 46 32.94 3.49 1.08
N SER A 47 33.01 2.24 1.54
CA SER A 47 32.27 1.11 0.98
C SER A 47 30.77 1.14 1.30
N ILE A 48 30.37 1.83 2.36
CA ILE A 48 28.97 1.90 2.80
C ILE A 48 28.21 3.10 2.23
N ALA A 49 26.91 2.91 1.96
CA ALA A 49 26.02 3.92 1.39
C ALA A 49 26.01 5.24 2.19
N ASN A 50 25.94 6.38 1.50
CA ASN A 50 25.85 7.71 2.09
C ASN A 50 24.41 7.98 2.57
N ARG A 51 24.22 8.32 3.85
CA ARG A 51 22.89 8.59 4.47
C ARG A 51 22.63 10.08 4.70
N SER A 52 23.49 10.96 4.18
CA SER A 52 23.31 12.40 4.36
C SER A 52 22.08 12.90 3.58
N PRO A 53 21.32 13.87 4.12
CA PRO A 53 20.19 14.49 3.43
C PRO A 53 20.60 15.26 2.16
N HIS A 54 21.91 15.41 1.90
CA HIS A 54 22.46 16.03 0.69
C HIS A 54 22.92 15.01 -0.36
N ALA A 55 22.99 13.71 -0.03
CA ALA A 55 23.32 12.66 -0.99
C ALA A 55 22.23 12.48 -2.07
N SER A 56 21.00 12.92 -1.76
CA SER A 56 19.81 12.76 -2.61
C SER A 56 19.38 14.06 -3.30
N GLN A 57 20.09 15.17 -3.12
CA GLN A 57 19.89 16.33 -3.98
C GLN A 57 20.67 16.09 -5.27
N PRO A 58 20.02 16.00 -6.44
CA PRO A 58 20.77 15.99 -7.69
C PRO A 58 21.55 17.31 -7.70
N ILE A 59 22.89 17.22 -7.60
CA ILE A 59 23.75 18.35 -7.93
C ILE A 59 23.34 18.70 -9.35
N PRO A 60 22.71 19.86 -9.59
CA PRO A 60 22.28 20.21 -10.93
C PRO A 60 23.56 20.15 -11.77
N ALA A 61 23.58 19.26 -12.76
CA ALA A 61 24.73 19.17 -13.64
C ALA A 61 24.95 20.60 -14.19
N SER A 62 26.09 21.19 -13.84
CA SER A 62 26.46 22.55 -14.26
C SER A 62 26.51 22.66 -15.78
N HIS A 63 26.64 21.51 -16.44
CA HIS A 63 26.67 21.37 -17.88
C HIS A 63 25.54 20.45 -18.36
N ILE A 64 25.02 20.78 -19.54
CA ILE A 64 24.05 20.00 -20.30
C ILE A 64 24.55 19.88 -21.74
N ASP A 65 24.07 18.90 -22.50
CA ASP A 65 24.36 18.83 -23.93
C ASP A 65 23.42 19.77 -24.69
N CYS A 66 23.98 20.52 -25.64
CA CYS A 66 23.22 21.45 -26.45
C CYS A 66 22.13 20.71 -27.24
N PRO A 67 20.85 21.07 -27.13
CA PRO A 67 19.76 20.37 -27.84
C PRO A 67 19.84 20.52 -29.36
N LEU A 68 20.60 21.51 -29.86
CA LEU A 68 20.75 21.77 -31.29
C LEU A 68 21.92 21.01 -31.94
N CYS A 69 22.96 20.66 -31.17
CA CYS A 69 24.22 20.14 -31.74
C CYS A 69 24.95 19.10 -30.89
N GLY A 70 24.45 18.76 -29.70
CA GLY A 70 25.05 17.76 -28.81
C GLY A 70 26.34 18.16 -28.08
N GLY A 71 26.82 19.39 -28.25
CA GLY A 71 28.04 19.87 -27.56
C GLY A 71 27.75 20.31 -26.12
N ARG A 72 28.64 20.01 -25.16
CA ARG A 72 28.48 20.43 -23.75
C ARG A 72 28.49 21.95 -23.57
N ILE A 73 27.43 22.48 -22.97
CA ILE A 73 27.23 23.91 -22.62
C ILE A 73 26.84 24.06 -21.14
N LEU A 74 26.97 25.27 -20.59
CA LEU A 74 26.44 25.58 -19.26
C LEU A 74 24.92 25.48 -19.25
N ARG A 75 24.34 25.06 -18.13
CA ARG A 75 22.88 24.92 -17.99
C ARG A 75 22.14 26.25 -18.18
N GLU A 76 22.77 27.36 -17.79
CA GLU A 76 22.27 28.72 -17.95
C GLU A 76 22.66 29.40 -19.28
N ALA A 77 23.29 28.67 -20.22
CA ALA A 77 23.68 29.24 -21.51
C ALA A 77 22.45 29.64 -22.33
N ARG A 78 22.43 30.87 -22.84
CA ARG A 78 21.45 31.34 -23.83
C ARG A 78 21.87 31.03 -25.26
N VAL A 79 23.18 31.04 -25.51
CA VAL A 79 23.78 30.77 -26.82
C VAL A 79 24.80 29.65 -26.69
N CYS A 80 24.73 28.66 -27.58
CA CYS A 80 25.67 27.55 -27.58
C CYS A 80 27.05 27.98 -28.12
N ARG A 81 28.12 27.75 -27.35
CA ARG A 81 29.50 28.03 -27.77
C ARG A 81 30.00 27.18 -28.95
N HIS A 82 29.35 26.07 -29.24
CA HIS A 82 29.77 25.12 -30.28
C HIS A 82 29.11 25.37 -31.64
N CYS A 83 27.80 25.63 -31.66
CA CYS A 83 27.05 25.86 -32.90
C CYS A 83 26.55 27.30 -33.10
N GLY A 84 26.66 28.16 -32.09
CA GLY A 84 26.17 29.55 -32.14
C GLY A 84 24.64 29.69 -32.08
N GLY A 85 23.87 28.59 -31.98
CA GLY A 85 22.42 28.64 -31.90
C GLY A 85 21.91 29.16 -30.54
N ASP A 86 20.78 29.88 -30.57
CA ASP A 86 20.02 30.26 -29.37
C ASP A 86 19.32 29.02 -28.81
N VAL A 87 19.73 28.61 -27.61
CA VAL A 87 19.21 27.41 -26.94
C VAL A 87 18.07 27.74 -25.99
N THR A 88 17.72 29.02 -25.79
CA THR A 88 16.71 29.44 -24.82
C THR A 88 15.34 28.83 -25.11
N GLN A 89 14.95 28.80 -26.39
CA GLN A 89 13.67 28.23 -26.81
C GLN A 89 13.67 26.70 -26.75
N ALA A 90 14.77 26.06 -27.16
CA ALA A 90 14.91 24.60 -27.13
C ALA A 90 15.01 24.05 -25.69
N LEU A 91 15.61 24.79 -24.76
CA LEU A 91 15.65 24.46 -23.34
C LEU A 91 14.30 24.71 -22.64
N SER A 92 13.54 25.70 -23.09
CA SER A 92 12.17 25.95 -22.62
C SER A 92 11.17 24.90 -23.13
N GLN A 93 11.53 24.13 -24.15
CA GLN A 93 10.77 22.98 -24.68
C GLN A 93 11.21 21.66 -24.05
N ALA A 94 11.97 21.68 -22.95
CA ALA A 94 12.20 20.49 -22.13
C ALA A 94 10.87 19.81 -21.81
N ASP A 95 10.87 18.47 -21.82
CA ASP A 95 9.68 17.63 -21.66
C ASP A 95 8.65 18.25 -20.71
N PRO A 96 7.35 18.26 -21.09
CA PRO A 96 6.32 18.75 -20.18
C PRO A 96 6.49 18.06 -18.83
N PRO A 97 6.36 18.79 -17.71
CA PRO A 97 6.56 18.21 -16.38
C PRO A 97 5.70 16.95 -16.28
N VAL A 98 6.31 15.81 -15.96
CA VAL A 98 5.61 14.53 -15.84
C VAL A 98 4.46 14.72 -14.85
N VAL A 99 3.25 14.79 -15.39
CA VAL A 99 2.02 14.93 -14.61
C VAL A 99 1.79 13.60 -13.92
N ARG A 100 1.81 13.62 -12.58
CA ARG A 100 1.58 12.45 -11.74
C ARG A 100 0.21 12.56 -11.12
N GLU A 101 -0.78 12.03 -11.80
CA GLU A 101 -2.15 11.92 -11.29
C GLU A 101 -2.44 10.48 -10.91
N GLY A 102 -3.08 10.30 -9.76
CA GLY A 102 -3.41 9.01 -9.21
C GLY A 102 -4.44 9.15 -8.10
N TYR A 103 -4.45 8.20 -7.20
CA TYR A 103 -5.47 8.06 -6.18
C TYR A 103 -4.85 8.06 -4.80
N TRP A 104 -5.45 8.80 -3.87
CA TRP A 104 -5.01 8.86 -2.50
C TRP A 104 -6.18 8.53 -1.58
N PHE A 105 -5.98 7.52 -0.74
CA PHE A 105 -6.89 7.21 0.36
C PHE A 105 -6.42 7.91 1.63
N ASP A 106 -7.22 8.86 2.08
CA ASP A 106 -7.04 9.60 3.32
C ASP A 106 -7.73 8.85 4.44
N ASP A 107 -6.95 8.13 5.25
CA ASP A 107 -7.43 7.34 6.39
C ASP A 107 -7.83 8.20 7.60
N LEU A 108 -7.79 9.54 7.44
CA LEU A 108 -8.12 10.55 8.44
C LEU A 108 -7.36 10.35 9.77
N ASN A 109 -6.15 9.80 9.70
CA ASN A 109 -5.34 9.51 10.88
C ASN A 109 -4.85 10.81 11.54
N PRO A 110 -5.33 11.13 12.76
CA PRO A 110 -4.96 12.37 13.44
C PRO A 110 -3.50 12.39 13.88
N SER A 111 -2.84 11.24 13.97
CA SER A 111 -1.41 11.15 14.29
C SER A 111 -0.50 11.61 13.14
N VAL A 112 -1.05 11.74 11.92
CA VAL A 112 -0.35 12.28 10.76
C VAL A 112 -0.77 13.73 10.58
N GLU A 113 0.11 14.65 10.96
CA GLU A 113 -0.17 16.09 10.85
C GLU A 113 -0.18 16.54 9.38
N LEU A 114 -1.38 16.81 8.87
CA LEU A 114 -1.63 17.27 7.50
C LEU A 114 -2.14 18.71 7.50
N LYS A 115 -1.47 19.58 6.74
CA LYS A 115 -1.91 20.95 6.47
C LYS A 115 -2.81 20.94 5.23
N ARG A 116 -4.08 21.29 5.41
CA ARG A 116 -5.08 21.37 4.34
C ARG A 116 -5.33 22.83 4.00
N THR A 117 -5.07 23.23 2.76
CA THR A 117 -5.28 24.61 2.28
C THR A 117 -5.89 24.57 0.88
N ALA A 118 -7.07 25.16 0.69
CA ALA A 118 -7.69 25.42 -0.62
C ALA A 118 -7.41 24.35 -1.71
N GLY A 119 -7.89 23.11 -1.48
CA GLY A 119 -7.73 22.01 -2.44
C GLY A 119 -6.34 21.35 -2.46
N ARG A 120 -5.47 21.65 -1.50
CA ARG A 120 -4.16 20.97 -1.34
C ARG A 120 -4.00 20.38 0.04
N VAL A 121 -3.31 19.25 0.08
CA VAL A 121 -2.92 18.58 1.31
C VAL A 121 -1.41 18.44 1.33
N THR A 122 -0.78 18.91 2.40
CA THR A 122 0.68 18.86 2.58
C THR A 122 1.03 18.24 3.92
N ARG A 123 2.00 17.33 3.94
CA ARG A 123 2.58 16.86 5.22
C ARG A 123 3.24 18.03 5.95
N ALA A 124 2.98 18.15 7.25
CA ALA A 124 3.62 19.18 8.07
C ALA A 124 5.16 19.06 8.05
N GLN A 125 5.67 17.83 7.96
CA GLN A 125 7.09 17.52 7.86
C GLN A 125 7.35 16.70 6.59
N ALA A 126 8.40 17.06 5.84
CA ALA A 126 8.81 16.36 4.62
C ALA A 126 9.62 15.09 4.96
N GLN A 127 9.02 14.19 5.73
CA GLN A 127 9.57 12.89 6.12
C GLN A 127 8.47 11.83 6.16
N PRO A 128 8.80 10.53 6.27
CA PRO A 128 7.80 9.46 6.43
C PRO A 128 6.91 9.66 7.68
N PRO A 129 5.71 9.05 7.73
CA PRO A 129 5.05 8.32 6.65
C PRO A 129 4.62 9.26 5.51
N TRP A 130 4.88 8.91 4.26
CA TRP A 130 4.54 9.74 3.12
C TRP A 130 3.04 9.66 2.78
N LEU A 131 2.52 10.65 2.04
CA LEU A 131 1.25 10.46 1.34
C LEU A 131 1.49 9.43 0.24
N VAL A 132 0.76 8.32 0.24
CA VAL A 132 0.87 7.28 -0.78
C VAL A 132 -0.17 7.57 -1.86
N VAL A 133 0.28 7.90 -3.06
CA VAL A 133 -0.58 8.14 -4.22
C VAL A 133 -0.44 6.96 -5.16
N ASP A 134 -1.43 6.08 -5.14
CA ASP A 134 -1.51 4.91 -6.00
C ASP A 134 -1.78 5.30 -7.45
N GLN A 135 -1.16 4.60 -8.39
CA GLN A 135 -1.38 4.85 -9.82
C GLN A 135 -2.71 4.25 -10.31
N ALA A 136 -3.22 3.23 -9.62
CA ALA A 136 -4.47 2.55 -9.93
C ALA A 136 -5.32 2.33 -8.68
N LEU A 137 -6.65 2.24 -8.83
CA LEU A 137 -7.57 2.05 -7.70
C LEU A 137 -7.41 0.66 -7.05
N ASP A 138 -7.15 -0.36 -7.87
CA ASP A 138 -6.97 -1.74 -7.41
C ASP A 138 -5.68 -1.96 -6.61
N SER A 139 -4.72 -1.03 -6.70
CA SER A 139 -3.47 -1.10 -5.94
C SER A 139 -3.57 -0.53 -4.53
N ILE A 140 -4.59 0.30 -4.26
CA ILE A 140 -4.78 0.99 -2.99
C ILE A 140 -4.86 -0.02 -1.84
N VAL A 141 -4.03 0.24 -0.84
CA VAL A 141 -4.06 -0.49 0.43
C VAL A 141 -4.87 0.32 1.43
N ILE A 142 -6.00 -0.25 1.86
CA ILE A 142 -6.84 0.35 2.89
C ILE A 142 -6.23 0.00 4.26
N GLY A 143 -5.90 1.01 5.05
CA GLY A 143 -5.37 0.84 6.39
C GLY A 143 -6.42 0.32 7.38
N SER A 144 -6.05 0.24 8.66
CA SER A 144 -6.96 -0.22 9.73
C SER A 144 -8.10 0.77 10.06
N ARG A 145 -8.01 2.00 9.55
CA ARG A 145 -9.00 3.06 9.75
C ARG A 145 -9.96 3.10 8.58
N TRP A 146 -11.22 2.88 8.90
CA TRP A 146 -12.35 2.98 7.98
C TRP A 146 -13.54 3.60 8.73
N PRO A 147 -14.36 4.46 8.08
CA PRO A 147 -14.19 4.96 6.72
C PRO A 147 -13.13 6.07 6.63
N GLY A 148 -12.54 6.22 5.45
CA GLY A 148 -11.67 7.35 5.07
C GLY A 148 -12.30 8.18 3.96
N GLN A 149 -11.51 8.97 3.26
CA GLN A 149 -11.91 9.68 2.05
C GLN A 149 -11.03 9.26 0.87
N LEU A 150 -11.63 9.07 -0.31
CA LEU A 150 -10.88 8.73 -1.52
C LEU A 150 -10.85 9.93 -2.46
N TRP A 151 -9.65 10.26 -2.92
CA TRP A 151 -9.43 11.39 -3.80
C TRP A 151 -8.68 10.97 -5.04
N ARG A 152 -9.09 11.50 -6.20
CA ARG A 152 -8.19 11.66 -7.33
C ARG A 152 -7.33 12.88 -7.07
N VAL A 153 -6.02 12.71 -7.17
CA VAL A 153 -5.05 13.75 -6.80
C VAL A 153 -3.95 13.90 -7.83
N ARG A 154 -3.33 15.09 -7.83
CA ARG A 154 -2.08 15.36 -8.53
C ARG A 154 -0.94 15.50 -7.54
N VAL A 155 0.17 14.78 -7.74
CA VAL A 155 1.37 14.95 -6.94
C VAL A 155 2.05 16.27 -7.30
N VAL A 156 2.04 17.22 -6.36
CA VAL A 156 2.70 18.52 -6.52
C VAL A 156 4.16 18.44 -6.08
N LYS A 157 4.41 17.72 -4.98
CA LYS A 157 5.76 17.53 -4.43
C LYS A 157 5.97 16.08 -4.04
N LEU A 158 6.94 15.44 -4.68
CA LEU A 158 7.38 14.08 -4.33
C LEU A 158 8.07 14.05 -2.96
N GLY A 159 7.85 12.96 -2.24
CA GLY A 159 8.68 12.51 -1.13
C GLY A 159 9.87 11.69 -1.63
N ASP A 160 10.59 11.09 -0.67
CA ASP A 160 11.73 10.26 -0.98
C ASP A 160 11.32 8.93 -1.62
N MET A 161 11.59 8.78 -2.91
CA MET A 161 11.37 7.56 -3.70
C MET A 161 12.58 6.60 -3.70
N SER A 162 13.67 6.94 -3.00
CA SER A 162 14.85 6.08 -2.94
C SER A 162 14.57 4.76 -2.21
N GLY A 163 15.25 3.71 -2.63
CA GLY A 163 15.09 2.35 -2.08
C GLY A 163 13.82 1.63 -2.55
N LEU A 164 13.03 2.21 -3.45
CA LEU A 164 11.92 1.53 -4.12
C LEU A 164 12.37 0.87 -5.42
N VAL A 165 11.60 -0.13 -5.86
CA VAL A 165 11.71 -0.67 -7.23
C VAL A 165 11.36 0.40 -8.27
N ALA A 166 11.81 0.23 -9.52
CA ALA A 166 11.71 1.25 -10.55
C ALA A 166 10.27 1.74 -10.82
N ASP A 167 9.29 0.84 -10.74
CA ASP A 167 7.87 1.18 -10.82
C ASP A 167 7.11 0.45 -9.71
N PRO A 168 6.95 1.10 -8.54
CA PRO A 168 6.31 0.47 -7.40
C PRO A 168 4.78 0.53 -7.48
N GLY A 169 4.19 1.10 -8.54
CA GLY A 169 2.73 1.27 -8.69
C GLY A 169 2.14 2.41 -7.86
N TYR A 170 2.96 3.18 -7.16
CA TYR A 170 2.54 4.36 -6.38
C TYR A 170 3.65 5.42 -6.32
N TRP A 171 3.31 6.62 -5.89
CA TRP A 171 4.27 7.68 -5.56
C TRP A 171 4.18 8.03 -4.08
N ARG A 172 5.33 8.28 -3.47
CA ARG A 172 5.43 8.96 -2.18
C ARG A 172 5.34 10.45 -2.44
N ALA A 173 4.41 11.12 -1.79
CA ALA A 173 4.18 12.56 -1.92
C ALA A 173 4.31 13.27 -0.56
N VAL A 174 4.78 14.51 -0.62
CA VAL A 174 4.76 15.50 0.46
C VAL A 174 3.54 16.39 0.31
N THR A 175 3.24 16.79 -0.92
CA THR A 175 2.10 17.65 -1.25
C THR A 175 1.35 17.06 -2.42
N VAL A 176 0.04 16.98 -2.26
CA VAL A 176 -0.92 16.62 -3.30
C VAL A 176 -1.94 17.75 -3.47
N GLU A 177 -2.40 17.91 -4.71
CA GLU A 177 -3.55 18.72 -5.07
C GLU A 177 -4.75 17.79 -5.27
N LEU A 178 -5.84 18.10 -4.58
CA LEU A 178 -7.10 17.38 -4.65
C LEU A 178 -7.81 17.80 -5.93
N LEU A 179 -8.15 16.82 -6.77
CA LEU A 179 -8.84 17.06 -8.03
C LEU A 179 -10.33 16.76 -7.86
N ASP A 180 -10.67 15.50 -7.59
CA ASP A 180 -12.04 15.03 -7.40
C ASP A 180 -12.12 14.13 -6.17
N GLU A 181 -13.18 14.29 -5.38
CA GLU A 181 -13.57 13.29 -4.38
C GLU A 181 -14.28 12.15 -5.11
N LEU A 182 -13.91 10.90 -4.80
CA LEU A 182 -14.46 9.71 -5.43
C LEU A 182 -15.29 8.91 -4.43
N PRO A 183 -16.40 8.28 -4.86
CA PRO A 183 -17.15 7.38 -4.00
C PRO A 183 -16.29 6.17 -3.62
N LEU A 184 -16.37 5.74 -2.35
CA LEU A 184 -15.55 4.64 -1.83
C LEU A 184 -15.80 3.30 -2.52
N SER A 185 -16.96 3.10 -3.16
CA SER A 185 -17.32 1.87 -3.85
C SER A 185 -16.36 1.53 -4.99
N VAL A 186 -15.74 2.52 -5.63
CA VAL A 186 -14.80 2.29 -6.74
C VAL A 186 -13.53 1.53 -6.31
N LEU A 187 -13.23 1.47 -5.01
CA LEU A 187 -12.12 0.66 -4.48
C LEU A 187 -12.33 -0.84 -4.71
N PHE A 188 -13.57 -1.29 -4.85
CA PHE A 188 -13.92 -2.71 -4.83
C PHE A 188 -14.40 -3.24 -6.19
N GLY A 189 -14.12 -2.50 -7.27
CA GLY A 189 -14.49 -2.86 -8.62
C GLY A 189 -15.91 -2.43 -9.01
N PRO A 190 -16.44 -2.93 -10.15
CA PRO A 190 -17.68 -2.42 -10.75
C PRO A 190 -18.93 -2.55 -9.87
N GLN A 191 -18.97 -3.56 -9.00
CA GLN A 191 -20.10 -3.82 -8.10
C GLN A 191 -19.76 -3.45 -6.64
N GLY A 192 -18.83 -2.51 -6.43
CA GLY A 192 -18.32 -2.19 -5.10
C GLY A 192 -19.36 -1.62 -4.11
N GLU A 193 -20.50 -1.14 -4.59
CA GLU A 193 -21.64 -0.77 -3.73
C GLU A 193 -22.13 -1.96 -2.88
N ALA A 194 -22.06 -3.18 -3.40
CA ALA A 194 -22.43 -4.37 -2.64
C ALA A 194 -21.46 -4.62 -1.46
N VAL A 195 -20.18 -4.27 -1.60
CA VAL A 195 -19.21 -4.32 -0.50
C VAL A 195 -19.55 -3.28 0.57
N LEU A 196 -19.93 -2.07 0.17
CA LEU A 196 -20.34 -1.02 1.10
C LEU A 196 -21.61 -1.38 1.88
N ASP A 197 -22.61 -2.00 1.24
CA ASP A 197 -23.81 -2.50 1.93
C ASP A 197 -23.44 -3.55 2.99
N ILE A 198 -22.55 -4.49 2.67
CA ILE A 198 -22.05 -5.48 3.63
C ILE A 198 -21.36 -4.81 4.82
N ILE A 199 -20.50 -3.84 4.58
CA ILE A 199 -19.83 -3.08 5.65
C ILE A 199 -20.84 -2.31 6.52
N GLN A 200 -21.87 -1.73 5.91
CA GLN A 200 -22.93 -1.04 6.63
C GLN A 200 -23.71 -2.00 7.54
N LYS A 201 -23.99 -3.23 7.09
CA LYS A 201 -24.59 -4.25 7.95
C LYS A 201 -23.65 -4.68 9.07
N ILE A 202 -22.35 -4.82 8.80
CA ILE A 202 -21.35 -5.16 9.83
C ILE A 202 -21.35 -4.12 10.96
N ASP A 203 -21.40 -2.82 10.64
CA ASP A 203 -21.30 -1.79 11.69
C ASP A 203 -22.44 -1.86 12.72
N THR A 204 -23.61 -2.33 12.31
CA THR A 204 -24.79 -2.50 13.17
C THR A 204 -25.04 -3.93 13.63
N LEU A 205 -24.21 -4.89 13.22
CA LEU A 205 -24.42 -6.33 13.43
C LEU A 205 -24.50 -6.69 14.91
N THR A 206 -25.61 -7.29 15.33
CA THR A 206 -25.79 -7.78 16.70
C THR A 206 -25.22 -9.19 16.87
N ARG A 207 -24.95 -9.61 18.12
CA ARG A 207 -24.56 -11.01 18.42
C ARG A 207 -25.59 -12.02 17.93
N ALA A 208 -26.89 -11.71 18.05
CA ALA A 208 -27.97 -12.58 17.58
C ALA A 208 -27.98 -12.71 16.05
N GLN A 209 -27.73 -11.63 15.31
CA GLN A 209 -27.59 -11.69 13.86
C GLN A 209 -26.31 -12.42 13.44
N ALA A 210 -25.20 -12.25 14.16
CA ALA A 210 -23.98 -12.99 13.90
C ALA A 210 -24.18 -14.51 14.10
N GLN A 211 -24.86 -14.91 15.17
CA GLN A 211 -25.27 -16.31 15.38
C GLN A 211 -26.16 -16.80 14.23
N ALA A 212 -27.18 -16.01 13.85
CA ALA A 212 -28.07 -16.38 12.76
C ALA A 212 -27.32 -16.48 11.42
N LEU A 213 -26.33 -15.64 11.14
CA LEU A 213 -25.48 -15.79 9.96
C LEU A 213 -24.73 -17.12 10.00
N ALA A 214 -24.03 -17.39 11.10
CA ALA A 214 -23.24 -18.62 11.29
C ALA A 214 -24.09 -19.89 11.16
N ASP A 215 -25.28 -19.92 11.78
CA ASP A 215 -26.19 -21.07 11.76
C ASP A 215 -26.78 -21.36 10.38
N ASN A 216 -26.79 -20.36 9.50
CA ASN A 216 -27.42 -20.45 8.18
C ASN A 216 -26.42 -20.59 7.03
N VAL A 217 -25.11 -20.68 7.30
CA VAL A 217 -24.08 -20.99 6.30
C VAL A 217 -24.25 -22.43 5.81
N PRO A 218 -24.50 -22.67 4.51
CA PRO A 218 -24.51 -24.02 3.97
C PRO A 218 -23.15 -24.71 4.15
N HIS A 219 -23.16 -26.01 4.47
CA HIS A 219 -21.94 -26.78 4.76
C HIS A 219 -20.93 -26.78 3.60
N ASP A 220 -21.41 -26.68 2.35
CA ASP A 220 -20.65 -26.71 1.11
C ASP A 220 -20.45 -25.32 0.47
N ALA A 221 -20.91 -24.24 1.11
CA ALA A 221 -20.78 -22.88 0.56
C ALA A 221 -19.33 -22.45 0.34
N TRP A 222 -18.39 -22.96 1.16
CA TRP A 222 -16.97 -22.71 0.96
C TRP A 222 -16.45 -23.29 -0.35
N MET A 223 -17.02 -24.39 -0.86
CA MET A 223 -16.64 -24.94 -2.17
C MET A 223 -17.11 -24.03 -3.31
N ALA A 224 -18.30 -23.45 -3.19
CA ALA A 224 -18.80 -22.46 -4.16
C ALA A 224 -17.91 -21.20 -4.16
N TYR A 225 -17.47 -20.77 -2.99
CA TYR A 225 -16.51 -19.66 -2.83
C TYR A 225 -15.17 -19.98 -3.50
N SER A 226 -14.62 -21.17 -3.25
CA SER A 226 -13.37 -21.64 -3.87
C SER A 226 -13.47 -21.73 -5.39
N ARG A 227 -14.59 -22.25 -5.92
CA ARG A 227 -14.82 -22.29 -7.38
C ARG A 227 -14.82 -20.89 -8.00
N ALA A 228 -15.37 -19.90 -7.31
CA ALA A 228 -15.35 -18.53 -7.79
C ALA A 228 -13.94 -17.93 -7.85
N TRP A 229 -13.13 -18.15 -6.82
CA TRP A 229 -11.71 -17.77 -6.83
C TRP A 229 -10.92 -18.44 -7.95
N MET A 230 -11.19 -19.72 -8.19
CA MET A 230 -10.55 -20.48 -9.26
C MET A 230 -10.93 -19.95 -10.65
N ARG A 231 -12.21 -19.60 -10.86
CA ARG A 231 -12.65 -18.96 -12.11
C ARG A 231 -11.98 -17.60 -12.31
N TRP A 232 -11.84 -16.80 -11.25
CA TRP A 232 -11.10 -15.53 -11.32
C TRP A 232 -9.62 -15.75 -11.66
N SER A 233 -8.95 -16.69 -10.97
CA SER A 233 -7.51 -16.92 -11.15
C SER A 233 -7.16 -17.44 -12.54
N ARG A 234 -8.10 -18.14 -13.19
CA ARG A 234 -7.95 -18.72 -14.53
C ARG A 234 -8.69 -17.99 -15.65
N GLN A 235 -9.19 -16.77 -15.44
CA GLN A 235 -9.96 -16.04 -16.46
C GLN A 235 -9.27 -15.96 -17.83
N ASN A 236 -7.93 -16.05 -17.86
CA ASN A 236 -7.10 -16.01 -19.06
C ASN A 236 -6.39 -17.35 -19.39
N GLU A 237 -6.73 -18.44 -18.70
CA GLU A 237 -6.13 -19.77 -18.88
C GLU A 237 -7.13 -20.73 -19.54
N ALA A 238 -6.62 -21.67 -20.35
CA ALA A 238 -7.45 -22.68 -21.01
C ALA A 238 -7.42 -24.02 -20.25
N GLY A 239 -8.59 -24.64 -20.05
CA GLY A 239 -8.75 -25.97 -19.45
C GLY A 239 -9.68 -26.01 -18.22
N GLU A 240 -10.37 -27.13 -18.00
CA GLU A 240 -11.21 -27.35 -16.80
C GLU A 240 -10.35 -27.74 -15.58
N PRO A 241 -10.75 -27.34 -14.36
CA PRO A 241 -10.01 -27.63 -13.14
C PRO A 241 -10.15 -29.08 -12.65
N GLY A 242 -9.13 -29.54 -11.93
CA GLY A 242 -9.21 -30.76 -11.13
C GLY A 242 -9.86 -30.49 -9.77
N ALA A 243 -10.55 -31.50 -9.21
CA ALA A 243 -11.28 -31.35 -7.94
C ALA A 243 -10.38 -30.96 -6.74
N GLY A 244 -9.08 -31.26 -6.77
CA GLY A 244 -8.12 -30.92 -5.71
C GLY A 244 -7.72 -29.44 -5.65
N ASP A 245 -7.95 -28.67 -6.72
CA ASP A 245 -7.53 -27.27 -6.81
C ASP A 245 -8.40 -26.33 -5.94
N ALA A 246 -9.56 -26.81 -5.47
CA ALA A 246 -10.55 -25.98 -4.75
C ALA A 246 -10.21 -25.77 -3.27
N ASP A 247 -9.53 -26.73 -2.63
CA ASP A 247 -9.16 -26.65 -1.21
C ASP A 247 -8.16 -25.51 -0.95
N GLU A 248 -7.32 -25.20 -1.94
CA GLU A 248 -6.33 -24.12 -1.87
C GLU A 248 -6.96 -22.71 -1.68
N TRP A 249 -8.23 -22.55 -2.03
CA TRP A 249 -8.93 -21.26 -1.98
C TRP A 249 -9.79 -21.06 -0.72
N ARG A 250 -9.83 -22.05 0.17
CA ARG A 250 -10.60 -21.96 1.40
C ARG A 250 -10.07 -20.83 2.28
N GLY A 251 -10.95 -19.89 2.66
CA GLY A 251 -10.60 -18.77 3.54
C GLY A 251 -9.72 -17.70 2.91
N VAL A 252 -9.43 -17.76 1.60
CA VAL A 252 -8.61 -16.75 0.92
C VAL A 252 -9.32 -15.39 0.92
N LEU A 253 -8.63 -14.35 1.38
CA LEU A 253 -9.11 -12.97 1.40
C LEU A 253 -8.41 -12.09 0.36
N ALA A 254 -7.21 -12.47 -0.06
CA ALA A 254 -6.47 -11.72 -1.07
C ALA A 254 -5.55 -12.62 -1.88
N ALA A 255 -5.51 -12.37 -3.19
CA ALA A 255 -4.54 -12.99 -4.09
C ALA A 255 -4.19 -12.03 -5.24
N SER A 256 -3.08 -12.33 -5.91
CA SER A 256 -2.72 -11.71 -7.19
C SER A 256 -2.74 -12.78 -8.27
N ARG A 257 -3.45 -12.52 -9.37
CA ARG A 257 -3.59 -13.49 -10.45
C ARG A 257 -2.27 -13.69 -11.17
N ARG A 258 -1.96 -14.95 -11.48
CA ARG A 258 -0.78 -15.30 -12.25
C ARG A 258 -0.91 -14.76 -13.68
N GLY A 259 0.18 -14.22 -14.22
CA GLY A 259 0.22 -13.68 -15.58
C GLY A 259 0.06 -12.17 -15.63
N ASP A 260 -1.10 -11.63 -15.23
CA ASP A 260 -1.40 -10.19 -15.33
C ASP A 260 -1.36 -9.43 -13.99
N LYS A 261 -1.16 -10.13 -12.86
CA LYS A 261 -1.11 -9.55 -11.51
C LYS A 261 -2.39 -8.82 -11.13
N ALA A 262 -3.53 -9.13 -11.75
CA ALA A 262 -4.82 -8.59 -11.33
C ALA A 262 -5.03 -8.89 -9.84
N ARG A 263 -5.56 -7.92 -9.09
CA ARG A 263 -5.93 -8.11 -7.68
C ARG A 263 -7.21 -8.93 -7.58
N SER A 264 -7.45 -9.48 -6.38
CA SER A 264 -8.62 -10.28 -5.99
C SER A 264 -9.93 -9.85 -6.67
N PRO A 265 -10.94 -10.74 -6.78
CA PRO A 265 -12.23 -10.47 -7.44
C PRO A 265 -12.90 -9.14 -7.09
N ILE A 266 -12.77 -8.70 -5.84
CA ILE A 266 -13.29 -7.42 -5.32
C ILE A 266 -12.19 -6.54 -4.71
N HIS A 267 -10.97 -6.66 -5.26
CA HIS A 267 -9.75 -5.99 -4.80
C HIS A 267 -9.50 -6.20 -3.29
N SER A 268 -9.50 -5.13 -2.49
CA SER A 268 -9.31 -5.18 -1.03
C SER A 268 -10.59 -5.45 -0.25
N GLY A 269 -11.74 -5.66 -0.91
CA GLY A 269 -13.05 -5.78 -0.28
C GLY A 269 -13.15 -6.90 0.76
N PHE A 270 -12.64 -8.11 0.46
CA PHE A 270 -12.66 -9.24 1.41
C PHE A 270 -11.82 -8.95 2.67
N LEU A 271 -10.63 -8.37 2.50
CA LEU A 271 -9.78 -7.94 3.63
C LEU A 271 -10.48 -6.89 4.49
N LEU A 272 -11.15 -5.92 3.86
CA LEU A 272 -11.88 -4.88 4.57
C LEU A 272 -13.07 -5.47 5.35
N ILE A 273 -13.89 -6.31 4.73
CA ILE A 273 -15.01 -7.01 5.37
C ILE A 273 -14.53 -7.80 6.58
N HIS A 274 -13.47 -8.60 6.41
CA HIS A 274 -12.87 -9.37 7.50
C HIS A 274 -12.39 -8.45 8.64
N SER A 275 -11.67 -7.38 8.33
CA SER A 275 -11.17 -6.44 9.36
C SER A 275 -12.29 -5.71 10.10
N GLN A 276 -13.32 -5.25 9.39
CA GLN A 276 -14.48 -4.56 9.98
C GLN A 276 -15.29 -5.49 10.87
N LEU A 277 -15.46 -6.75 10.45
CA LEU A 277 -16.14 -7.74 11.28
C LEU A 277 -15.35 -8.05 12.55
N ARG A 278 -14.03 -8.23 12.48
CA ARG A 278 -13.21 -8.44 13.68
C ARG A 278 -13.35 -7.27 14.66
N GLN A 279 -13.30 -6.04 14.16
CA GLN A 279 -13.52 -4.85 14.99
C GLN A 279 -14.93 -4.82 15.59
N ARG A 280 -15.95 -5.24 14.83
CA ARG A 280 -17.33 -5.35 15.35
C ARG A 280 -17.46 -6.44 16.40
N ALA A 281 -16.90 -7.61 16.17
CA ALA A 281 -16.92 -8.74 17.09
C ALA A 281 -16.30 -8.35 18.44
N ALA A 282 -15.13 -7.69 18.41
CA ALA A 282 -14.50 -7.13 19.60
C ALA A 282 -15.39 -6.10 20.32
N ARG A 283 -16.08 -5.22 19.59
CA ARG A 283 -17.02 -4.24 20.17
C ARG A 283 -18.24 -4.90 20.84
N VAL A 284 -18.68 -6.06 20.32
CA VAL A 284 -19.90 -6.74 20.77
C VAL A 284 -19.64 -7.74 21.90
N GLU A 285 -18.55 -8.50 21.85
CA GLU A 285 -18.28 -9.61 22.78
C GLU A 285 -16.90 -9.51 23.47
N GLY A 286 -16.12 -8.44 23.19
CA GLY A 286 -14.80 -8.25 23.78
C GLY A 286 -13.84 -9.39 23.41
N ASP A 287 -13.06 -9.84 24.39
CA ASP A 287 -12.11 -10.94 24.20
C ASP A 287 -12.81 -12.27 23.88
N GLY A 288 -14.08 -12.43 24.25
CA GLY A 288 -14.87 -13.63 23.97
C GLY A 288 -15.14 -13.85 22.47
N ALA A 289 -14.93 -12.84 21.63
CA ALA A 289 -15.02 -12.95 20.18
C ALA A 289 -13.87 -13.75 19.54
N PHE A 290 -12.78 -13.99 20.28
CA PHE A 290 -11.55 -14.54 19.74
C PHE A 290 -11.09 -15.78 20.51
N ILE A 291 -10.33 -16.62 19.83
CA ILE A 291 -9.58 -17.74 20.41
C ILE A 291 -8.10 -17.59 20.05
N LEU A 292 -7.24 -18.15 20.88
CA LEU A 292 -5.81 -18.25 20.59
C LEU A 292 -5.52 -19.64 20.05
N VAL A 293 -4.85 -19.70 18.91
CA VAL A 293 -4.42 -20.94 18.26
C VAL A 293 -2.90 -20.93 18.24
N GLU A 294 -2.29 -22.02 18.68
CA GLU A 294 -0.84 -22.23 18.54
C GLU A 294 -0.58 -23.07 17.29
N GLU A 295 0.15 -22.49 16.34
CA GLU A 295 0.54 -23.15 15.10
C GLU A 295 2.01 -22.80 14.82
N ASP A 296 2.84 -23.82 14.53
CA ASP A 296 4.28 -23.67 14.30
C ASP A 296 5.06 -22.90 15.39
N GLY A 297 4.56 -22.92 16.64
CA GLY A 297 5.17 -22.23 17.78
C GLY A 297 4.84 -20.73 17.86
N GLU A 298 3.95 -20.24 17.00
CA GLU A 298 3.39 -18.90 17.06
C GLU A 298 1.94 -18.96 17.58
N THR A 299 1.60 -18.04 18.50
CA THR A 299 0.22 -17.90 18.97
C THR A 299 -0.51 -16.87 18.13
N GLU A 300 -1.45 -17.30 17.30
CA GLU A 300 -2.31 -16.42 16.52
C GLU A 300 -3.69 -16.25 17.17
N GLN A 301 -4.23 -15.04 17.10
CA GLN A 301 -5.60 -14.76 17.51
C GLN A 301 -6.56 -14.93 16.32
N THR A 302 -7.48 -15.89 16.39
CA THR A 302 -8.52 -16.11 15.37
C THR A 302 -9.91 -15.81 15.93
N LEU A 303 -10.90 -15.65 15.06
CA LEU A 303 -12.29 -15.51 15.50
C LEU A 303 -12.76 -16.82 16.16
N ASN A 304 -13.59 -16.72 17.20
CA ASN A 304 -14.27 -17.89 17.72
C ASN A 304 -15.21 -18.49 16.64
N PRO A 305 -15.69 -19.74 16.80
CA PRO A 305 -16.50 -20.39 15.75
C PRO A 305 -17.76 -19.62 15.33
N LEU A 306 -18.41 -18.90 16.26
CA LEU A 306 -19.58 -18.08 15.96
C LEU A 306 -19.22 -16.94 15.01
N TRP A 307 -18.22 -16.13 15.37
CA TRP A 307 -17.82 -14.99 14.56
C TRP A 307 -17.11 -15.40 13.27
N GLN A 308 -16.42 -16.54 13.27
CA GLN A 308 -15.86 -17.10 12.05
C GLN A 308 -16.97 -17.50 11.07
N GLY A 309 -18.02 -18.20 11.53
CA GLY A 309 -19.17 -18.54 10.69
C GLY A 309 -19.90 -17.30 10.16
N ALA A 310 -20.05 -16.27 10.99
CA ALA A 310 -20.59 -14.98 10.55
C ALA A 310 -19.69 -14.31 9.49
N CYS A 311 -18.36 -14.41 9.65
CA CYS A 311 -17.39 -13.91 8.68
C CYS A 311 -17.53 -14.60 7.33
N ASP A 312 -17.56 -15.93 7.35
CA ASP A 312 -17.70 -16.75 6.15
C ASP A 312 -19.00 -16.37 5.41
N ALA A 313 -20.12 -16.25 6.12
CA ALA A 313 -21.39 -15.80 5.54
C ALA A 313 -21.28 -14.45 4.80
N LEU A 314 -20.59 -13.48 5.41
CA LEU A 314 -20.43 -12.13 4.84
C LEU A 314 -19.46 -12.13 3.64
N LEU A 315 -18.38 -12.91 3.70
CA LEU A 315 -17.43 -13.07 2.60
C LEU A 315 -18.06 -13.81 1.41
N PHE A 316 -18.89 -14.83 1.68
CA PHE A 316 -19.63 -15.55 0.65
C PHE A 316 -20.64 -14.64 -0.05
N ALA A 317 -21.42 -13.88 0.73
CA ALA A 317 -22.31 -12.87 0.19
C ALA A 317 -21.56 -11.82 -0.64
N ALA A 318 -20.37 -11.39 -0.20
CA ALA A 318 -19.54 -10.45 -0.95
C ALA A 318 -19.09 -11.02 -2.30
N MET A 319 -18.63 -12.28 -2.34
CA MET A 319 -18.25 -12.93 -3.59
C MET A 319 -19.41 -12.96 -4.59
N ALA A 320 -20.59 -13.38 -4.15
CA ALA A 320 -21.77 -13.49 -5.01
C ALA A 320 -22.31 -12.11 -5.47
N ARG A 321 -22.31 -11.11 -4.59
CA ARG A 321 -22.93 -9.81 -4.87
C ARG A 321 -21.99 -8.80 -5.53
N ALA A 322 -20.70 -8.84 -5.20
CA ALA A 322 -19.71 -7.88 -5.70
C ALA A 322 -18.79 -8.46 -6.80
N ALA A 323 -18.79 -9.78 -7.01
CA ALA A 323 -18.07 -10.41 -8.12
C ALA A 323 -18.90 -11.45 -8.89
N PRO A 324 -20.16 -11.15 -9.29
CA PRO A 324 -21.06 -12.11 -9.93
C PRO A 324 -20.49 -12.69 -11.23
N GLN A 325 -19.59 -11.97 -11.91
CA GLN A 325 -18.92 -12.46 -13.12
C GLN A 325 -18.06 -13.73 -12.92
N TYR A 326 -17.75 -14.08 -11.68
CA TYR A 326 -17.01 -15.31 -11.34
C TYR A 326 -17.86 -16.35 -10.61
N VAL A 327 -19.18 -16.17 -10.53
CA VAL A 327 -20.07 -17.02 -9.74
C VAL A 327 -21.17 -17.56 -10.66
N SER A 328 -21.38 -18.88 -10.68
CA SER A 328 -22.53 -19.47 -11.38
C SER A 328 -23.83 -19.16 -10.63
N GLU A 329 -24.98 -19.30 -11.28
CA GLU A 329 -26.28 -19.04 -10.65
C GLU A 329 -26.50 -19.92 -9.39
N ASP A 330 -26.18 -21.22 -9.47
CA ASP A 330 -26.30 -22.15 -8.33
C ASP A 330 -25.32 -21.82 -7.19
N ASP A 331 -24.08 -21.43 -7.53
CA ASP A 331 -23.09 -21.00 -6.55
C ASP A 331 -23.57 -19.70 -5.88
N ALA A 332 -24.15 -18.78 -6.63
CA ALA A 332 -24.63 -17.50 -6.11
C ALA A 332 -25.75 -17.72 -5.08
N LEU A 333 -26.73 -18.59 -5.39
CA LEU A 333 -27.83 -18.93 -4.46
C LEU A 333 -27.29 -19.53 -3.15
N THR A 334 -26.31 -20.42 -3.24
CA THR A 334 -25.66 -21.04 -2.08
C THR A 334 -24.93 -19.99 -1.24
N LEU A 335 -24.15 -19.12 -1.88
CA LEU A 335 -23.30 -18.12 -1.21
C LEU A 335 -24.09 -17.02 -0.50
N VAL A 336 -25.27 -16.62 -1.01
CA VAL A 336 -26.10 -15.57 -0.40
C VAL A 336 -27.12 -16.10 0.61
N GLN A 337 -27.25 -17.42 0.79
CA GLN A 337 -28.33 -18.01 1.61
C GLN A 337 -28.37 -17.46 3.03
N ALA A 338 -27.23 -17.47 3.74
CA ALA A 338 -27.12 -17.00 5.11
C ALA A 338 -27.46 -15.50 5.21
N TRP A 339 -26.93 -14.71 4.27
CA TRP A 339 -27.20 -13.28 4.17
C TRP A 339 -28.69 -12.99 4.01
N ASN A 340 -29.33 -13.60 3.01
CA ASN A 340 -30.75 -13.35 2.69
C ASN A 340 -31.65 -13.71 3.88
N ARG A 341 -31.35 -14.80 4.60
CA ARG A 341 -32.13 -15.19 5.78
C ARG A 341 -32.06 -14.18 6.92
N VAL A 342 -30.95 -13.45 7.06
CA VAL A 342 -30.73 -12.52 8.17
C VAL A 342 -31.14 -11.09 7.81
N PHE A 343 -30.88 -10.65 6.59
CA PHE A 343 -31.04 -9.25 6.19
C PHE A 343 -32.20 -8.99 5.24
N ASP A 344 -32.63 -9.99 4.47
CA ASP A 344 -33.72 -9.86 3.49
C ASP A 344 -35.02 -10.55 3.93
N ALA A 345 -34.98 -11.34 5.01
CA ALA A 345 -36.18 -11.88 5.63
C ALA A 345 -37.01 -10.75 6.26
N ALA A 346 -38.27 -10.60 5.81
CA ALA A 346 -39.21 -9.66 6.41
C ALA A 346 -39.30 -9.89 7.94
N PRO A 347 -39.40 -8.83 8.76
CA PRO A 347 -39.56 -9.00 10.20
C PRO A 347 -40.77 -9.89 10.49
N PRO A 348 -40.72 -10.76 11.52
CA PRO A 348 -41.87 -11.57 11.89
C PRO A 348 -43.07 -10.65 12.12
N ARG A 349 -44.19 -10.95 11.46
CA ARG A 349 -45.45 -10.23 11.70
C ARG A 349 -45.80 -10.37 13.18
N ALA A 350 -45.93 -9.24 13.86
CA ALA A 350 -46.32 -9.13 15.26
C ALA A 350 -47.73 -9.68 15.50
#